data_AF-A0A1S8B5H0-F1
#
_entry.id   AF-A0A1S8B5H0-F1
#
_cell.length_a   1.000
_cell.length_b   1.000
_cell.length_c   1.000
_cell.angle_alpha   90.00
_cell.angle_beta   90.00
_cell.angle_gamma   90.00
#
_symmetry.space_group_name_H-M   'P 1'
#
loop_
_entity.id
_entity.type
_entity.pdbx_description
1 polymer ?
#
loop_
_entity_poly.entity_id
_entity_poly.type
_entity_poly.pdbx_seq_one_letter_code
_entity_poly.pdbx_strand_id
1 'polypeptide(L)'
;MHIGHTIPFEFTRWLQEAFDCPLVIMLTDDEKALFKDNLTFEETMQCARDNAKDIIALGFDQKKTFIYSDLKHIGYAGGHMMINAWEFSKLVTFNQVRGAFGFDGSTNTGRIFFPMFQCVAAFATSYPEIWGDDPNSDFRSKKTAQIPCLIPCGIDQDPYFRLVRENSHRMKNPVPKPALIHSKFLTALQGSGGKMSASNPNSAIFMSDTPKQIQKKINSHAFSGGQETLELHRELGGNPDIDVAYQYITYFEDDDEKLKTLYDGYKKGELLTGEMKKECIKLMQAYVKGFQERRAKVTEEVMQSYMKPRKLEWGLNPNPVKPAKKEPEKKEAEKK
;
A
#
# COMPACT_ATOMS: atom_id res chain seq x y z
N MET A 1 0.63 -11.00 7.17
CA MET A 1 -0.21 -10.34 6.13
C MET A 1 -1.13 -11.33 5.39
N HIS A 2 -2.11 -10.86 4.61
CA HIS A 2 -2.85 -11.66 3.62
C HIS A 2 -2.62 -11.14 2.20
N ILE A 3 -3.01 -11.90 1.17
CA ILE A 3 -2.75 -11.56 -0.25
C ILE A 3 -3.29 -10.17 -0.65
N GLY A 4 -4.40 -9.72 -0.06
CA GLY A 4 -4.91 -8.37 -0.32
C GLY A 4 -3.97 -7.23 0.09
N HIS A 5 -3.10 -7.47 1.09
CA HIS A 5 -2.12 -6.47 1.50
C HIS A 5 -0.96 -6.38 0.51
N THR A 6 -0.68 -7.42 -0.29
CA THR A 6 0.47 -7.41 -1.19
C THR A 6 0.21 -6.54 -2.42
N ILE A 7 -1.04 -6.35 -2.83
CA ILE A 7 -1.43 -5.57 -4.02
C ILE A 7 -0.80 -4.15 -4.07
N PRO A 8 -0.98 -3.27 -3.06
CA PRO A 8 -0.35 -1.96 -3.10
C PRO A 8 1.18 -2.04 -3.08
N PHE A 9 1.76 -3.03 -2.39
CA PHE A 9 3.22 -3.19 -2.32
C PHE A 9 3.83 -3.70 -3.63
N GLU A 10 3.22 -4.67 -4.30
CA GLU A 10 3.69 -5.18 -5.61
C GLU A 10 3.66 -4.05 -6.65
N PHE A 11 2.58 -3.28 -6.69
CA PHE A 11 2.49 -2.11 -7.56
C PHE A 11 3.54 -1.04 -7.19
N THR A 12 3.78 -0.81 -5.90
CA THR A 12 4.83 0.12 -5.43
C THR A 12 6.23 -0.37 -5.79
N ARG A 13 6.50 -1.68 -5.71
CA ARG A 13 7.76 -2.28 -6.15
C ARG A 13 7.98 -2.07 -7.64
N TRP A 14 6.95 -2.32 -8.45
CA TRP A 14 6.99 -2.04 -9.89
C TRP A 14 7.26 -0.56 -10.18
N LEU A 15 6.61 0.36 -9.46
CA LEU A 15 6.88 1.81 -9.59
C LEU A 15 8.33 2.15 -9.24
N GLN A 16 8.87 1.58 -8.16
CA GLN A 16 10.26 1.77 -7.76
C GLN A 16 11.23 1.28 -8.85
N GLU A 17 10.97 0.13 -9.45
CA GLU A 17 11.78 -0.42 -10.54
C GLU A 17 11.68 0.45 -11.81
N ALA A 18 10.46 0.86 -12.20
CA ALA A 18 10.21 1.63 -13.41
C ALA A 18 10.77 3.06 -13.36
N PHE A 19 10.67 3.72 -12.20
CA PHE A 19 11.11 5.10 -12.02
C PHE A 19 12.50 5.25 -11.40
N ASP A 20 13.08 4.17 -10.88
CA ASP A 20 14.33 4.15 -10.13
C ASP A 20 14.39 5.27 -9.07
N CYS A 21 13.46 5.23 -8.13
CA CYS A 21 13.23 6.28 -7.13
C CYS A 21 13.33 5.75 -5.68
N PRO A 22 13.59 6.63 -4.69
CA PRO A 22 13.57 6.24 -3.29
C PRO A 22 12.14 5.94 -2.81
N LEU A 23 12.03 5.06 -1.83
CA LEU A 23 10.77 4.62 -1.22
C LEU A 23 10.89 4.67 0.30
N VAL A 24 9.84 5.18 0.93
CA VAL A 24 9.62 5.09 2.38
C VAL A 24 8.36 4.26 2.65
N ILE A 25 8.42 3.37 3.64
CA ILE A 25 7.30 2.55 4.06
C ILE A 25 7.08 2.74 5.56
N MET A 26 5.92 3.29 5.90
CA MET A 26 5.48 3.54 7.27
C MET A 26 4.82 2.30 7.88
N LEU A 27 5.22 1.92 9.08
CA LEU A 27 4.57 0.90 9.90
C LEU A 27 3.91 1.58 11.10
N THR A 28 2.57 1.67 11.05
CA THR A 28 1.73 2.39 12.02
C THR A 28 1.47 1.57 13.29
N ASP A 29 2.54 1.16 13.97
CA ASP A 29 2.42 0.42 15.23
C ASP A 29 1.76 1.24 16.35
N ASP A 30 1.99 2.55 16.37
CA ASP A 30 1.25 3.48 17.24
C ASP A 30 -0.26 3.49 16.97
N GLU A 31 -0.70 3.55 15.71
CA GLU A 31 -2.11 3.45 15.32
C GLU A 31 -2.71 2.15 15.83
N LYS A 32 -2.03 1.02 15.62
CA LYS A 32 -2.56 -0.27 16.07
C LYS A 32 -2.73 -0.29 17.58
N ALA A 33 -1.79 0.24 18.36
CA ALA A 33 -1.91 0.33 19.80
C ALA A 33 -3.05 1.28 20.23
N LEU A 34 -3.23 2.40 19.52
CA LEU A 34 -4.28 3.36 19.81
C LEU A 34 -5.69 2.86 19.48
N PHE A 35 -5.84 2.07 18.41
CA PHE A 35 -7.13 1.60 17.89
C PHE A 35 -7.53 0.19 18.34
N LYS A 36 -6.60 -0.61 18.88
CA LYS A 36 -6.86 -1.96 19.39
C LYS A 36 -6.61 -2.00 20.89
N ASP A 37 -7.69 -1.84 21.65
CA ASP A 37 -7.65 -1.77 23.13
C ASP A 37 -7.04 -3.03 23.79
N ASN A 38 -6.96 -4.14 23.05
CA ASN A 38 -6.41 -5.41 23.50
C ASN A 38 -4.93 -5.63 23.12
N LEU A 39 -4.25 -4.64 22.54
CA LEU A 39 -2.84 -4.72 22.15
C LEU A 39 -2.02 -3.62 22.85
N THR A 40 -0.84 -3.98 23.35
CA THR A 40 0.11 -2.99 23.90
C THR A 40 0.98 -2.35 22.82
N PHE A 41 1.66 -1.27 23.18
CA PHE A 41 2.67 -0.64 22.31
C PHE A 41 3.84 -1.60 22.03
N GLU A 42 4.26 -2.40 23.00
CA GLU A 42 5.31 -3.39 22.83
C GLU A 42 4.92 -4.51 21.85
N GLU A 43 3.69 -5.01 21.95
CA GLU A 43 3.15 -6.04 21.06
C GLU A 43 3.03 -5.54 19.62
N THR A 44 2.61 -4.28 19.44
CA THR A 44 2.47 -3.67 18.11
C THR A 44 3.82 -3.34 17.48
N MET A 45 4.83 -2.93 18.24
CA MET A 45 6.21 -2.83 17.75
C MET A 45 6.75 -4.18 17.27
N GLN A 46 6.43 -5.28 17.96
CA GLN A 46 6.81 -6.62 17.50
C GLN A 46 6.08 -7.00 16.21
N CYS A 47 4.78 -6.68 16.11
CA CYS A 47 4.02 -6.85 14.89
C CYS A 47 4.60 -6.04 13.72
N ALA A 48 5.05 -4.80 13.95
CA ALA A 48 5.73 -3.99 12.93
C ALA A 48 7.01 -4.67 12.44
N ARG A 49 7.84 -5.22 13.33
CA ARG A 49 9.04 -5.98 12.96
C ARG A 49 8.70 -7.19 12.09
N ASP A 50 7.69 -7.96 12.47
CA ASP A 50 7.27 -9.13 11.69
C ASP A 50 6.66 -8.74 10.34
N ASN A 51 5.94 -7.62 10.28
CA ASN A 51 5.37 -7.07 9.04
C ASN A 51 6.46 -6.45 8.14
N ALA A 52 7.53 -5.87 8.71
CA ALA A 52 8.70 -5.43 7.95
C ALA A 52 9.32 -6.62 7.20
N LYS A 53 9.43 -7.78 7.86
CA LYS A 53 9.93 -9.02 7.21
C LYS A 53 9.00 -9.48 6.08
N ASP A 54 7.68 -9.42 6.28
CA ASP A 54 6.71 -9.70 5.23
C ASP A 54 6.89 -8.75 4.02
N ILE A 55 7.05 -7.45 4.26
CA ILE A 55 7.20 -6.43 3.21
C ILE A 55 8.51 -6.61 2.44
N ILE A 56 9.63 -6.84 3.14
CA ILE A 56 10.93 -7.11 2.50
C ILE A 56 10.86 -8.34 1.60
N ALA A 57 10.09 -9.36 2.00
CA ALA A 57 9.90 -10.58 1.21
C ALA A 57 9.16 -10.34 -0.13
N LEU A 58 8.56 -9.16 -0.34
CA LEU A 58 7.98 -8.77 -1.63
C LEU A 58 9.05 -8.36 -2.65
N GLY A 59 10.31 -8.14 -2.24
CA GLY A 59 11.44 -7.97 -3.15
C GLY A 59 11.81 -6.51 -3.47
N PHE A 60 11.58 -5.59 -2.54
CA PHE A 60 12.04 -4.20 -2.67
C PHE A 60 13.59 -4.12 -2.72
N ASP A 61 14.11 -3.08 -3.38
CA ASP A 61 15.56 -2.83 -3.40
C ASP A 61 16.00 -2.18 -2.09
N GLN A 62 16.90 -2.84 -1.35
CA GLN A 62 17.43 -2.33 -0.09
C GLN A 62 18.12 -0.97 -0.27
N LYS A 63 18.78 -0.68 -1.39
CA LYS A 63 19.47 0.60 -1.55
C LYS A 63 18.52 1.79 -1.65
N LYS A 64 17.27 1.53 -2.06
CA LYS A 64 16.25 2.53 -2.37
C LYS A 64 15.11 2.56 -1.38
N THR A 65 15.08 1.66 -0.39
CA THR A 65 13.91 1.47 0.47
C THR A 65 14.23 1.67 1.94
N PHE A 66 13.52 2.59 2.59
CA PHE A 66 13.54 2.79 4.03
C PHE A 66 12.20 2.37 4.63
N ILE A 67 12.22 1.44 5.58
CA ILE A 67 11.01 0.97 6.28
C ILE A 67 11.12 1.42 7.73
N TYR A 68 10.12 2.05 8.31
CA TYR A 68 10.24 2.54 9.68
C TYR A 68 9.00 2.22 10.51
N SER A 69 9.22 2.03 11.81
CA SER A 69 8.18 1.97 12.83
C SER A 69 7.91 3.39 13.33
N ASP A 70 6.64 3.76 13.42
CA ASP A 70 6.23 5.09 13.89
C ASP A 70 6.76 5.35 15.31
N LEU A 71 6.59 4.37 16.21
CA LEU A 71 7.05 4.44 17.60
C LEU A 71 8.57 4.55 17.76
N LYS A 72 9.35 4.05 16.78
CA LYS A 72 10.82 4.14 16.80
C LYS A 72 11.34 5.39 16.08
N HIS A 73 10.69 5.79 14.99
CA HIS A 73 11.13 6.93 14.19
C HIS A 73 10.72 8.28 14.79
N ILE A 74 9.65 8.33 15.58
CA ILE A 74 9.21 9.57 16.24
C ILE A 74 10.28 10.19 17.15
N GLY A 75 11.11 9.35 17.77
CA GLY A 75 12.23 9.76 18.62
C GLY A 75 13.58 9.83 17.89
N TYR A 76 13.60 9.61 16.57
CA TYR A 76 14.83 9.62 15.80
C TYR A 76 15.32 11.06 15.56
N ALA A 77 16.65 11.22 15.66
CA ALA A 77 17.49 12.40 15.37
C ALA A 77 16.75 13.70 14.97
N GLY A 78 16.85 14.71 15.85
CA GLY A 78 16.24 16.03 15.69
C GLY A 78 14.70 16.05 15.62
N GLY A 79 14.03 14.90 15.56
CA GLY A 79 12.57 14.78 15.63
C GLY A 79 11.83 15.39 14.45
N HIS A 80 12.45 15.47 13.26
CA HIS A 80 11.88 16.22 12.12
C HIS A 80 10.46 15.79 11.73
N MET A 81 10.16 14.49 11.75
CA MET A 81 8.81 13.98 11.51
C MET A 81 7.81 14.50 12.56
N MET A 82 8.19 14.51 13.83
CA MET A 82 7.35 15.01 14.92
C MET A 82 7.16 16.53 14.82
N ILE A 83 8.20 17.29 14.45
CA ILE A 83 8.07 18.73 14.18
C ILE A 83 7.12 18.95 12.98
N ASN A 84 7.16 18.10 11.94
CA ASN A 84 6.19 18.19 10.83
C ASN A 84 4.78 17.95 11.36
N ALA A 85 4.57 16.91 12.16
CA ALA A 85 3.26 16.56 12.72
C ALA A 85 2.69 17.69 13.59
N TRP A 86 3.51 18.30 14.46
CA TRP A 86 3.11 19.44 15.28
C TRP A 86 2.80 20.70 14.48
N GLU A 87 3.55 20.96 13.42
CA GLU A 87 3.27 22.11 12.55
C GLU A 87 1.98 21.88 11.75
N PHE A 88 1.79 20.68 11.21
CA PHE A 88 0.60 20.32 10.46
C PHE A 88 -0.66 20.32 11.35
N SER A 89 -0.55 19.88 12.60
CA SER A 89 -1.67 19.89 13.55
C SER A 89 -2.13 21.30 13.94
N LYS A 90 -1.27 22.33 13.82
CA LYS A 90 -1.69 23.74 13.95
C LYS A 90 -2.57 24.21 12.78
N LEU A 91 -2.50 23.53 11.64
CA LEU A 91 -3.21 23.92 10.42
C LEU A 91 -4.54 23.21 10.26
N VAL A 92 -4.66 21.99 10.79
CA VAL A 92 -5.84 21.14 10.68
C VAL A 92 -6.71 21.28 11.93
N THR A 93 -7.95 21.71 11.74
CA THR A 93 -8.92 21.83 12.84
C THR A 93 -9.52 20.48 13.23
N PHE A 94 -9.99 20.35 14.47
CA PHE A 94 -10.73 19.16 14.89
C PHE A 94 -11.98 18.91 14.03
N ASN A 95 -12.62 19.96 13.50
CA ASN A 95 -13.75 19.82 12.58
C ASN A 95 -13.37 19.10 11.29
N GLN A 96 -12.20 19.39 10.72
CA GLN A 96 -11.69 18.67 9.55
C GLN A 96 -11.42 17.19 9.88
N VAL A 97 -10.78 16.91 11.03
CA VAL A 97 -10.51 15.53 11.48
C VAL A 97 -11.82 14.76 11.70
N ARG A 98 -12.80 15.35 12.40
CA ARG A 98 -14.13 14.77 12.60
C ARG A 98 -14.84 14.49 11.28
N GLY A 99 -14.81 15.44 10.35
CA GLY A 99 -15.44 15.27 9.04
C GLY A 99 -14.79 14.18 8.19
N ALA A 100 -13.47 14.00 8.31
CA ALA A 100 -12.72 13.00 7.54
C ALA A 100 -12.81 11.58 8.13
N PHE A 101 -12.77 11.44 9.45
CA PHE A 101 -12.61 10.14 10.13
C PHE A 101 -13.75 9.75 11.06
N GLY A 102 -14.74 10.62 11.26
CA GLY A 102 -15.91 10.33 12.11
C GLY A 102 -15.62 10.36 13.61
N PHE A 103 -14.50 10.95 14.04
CA PHE A 103 -14.19 11.08 15.47
C PHE A 103 -15.09 12.09 16.18
N ASP A 104 -15.32 11.87 17.46
CA ASP A 104 -16.16 12.71 18.31
C ASP A 104 -15.51 12.95 19.69
N GLY A 105 -16.26 13.57 20.61
CA GLY A 105 -15.78 13.88 21.95
C GLY A 105 -15.49 12.67 22.84
N SER A 106 -15.89 11.45 22.44
CA SER A 106 -15.55 10.20 23.13
C SER A 106 -14.25 9.56 22.63
N THR A 107 -13.74 10.02 21.48
CA THR A 107 -12.53 9.49 20.87
C THR A 107 -11.29 9.96 21.65
N ASN A 108 -10.38 9.04 21.98
CA ASN A 108 -9.16 9.40 22.70
C ASN A 108 -8.25 10.34 21.87
N THR A 109 -7.46 11.16 22.57
CA THR A 109 -6.62 12.20 21.95
C THR A 109 -5.55 11.63 21.02
N GLY A 110 -5.06 10.41 21.27
CA GLY A 110 -4.12 9.72 20.39
C GLY A 110 -4.71 9.41 19.03
N ARG A 111 -5.93 8.84 18.98
CA ARG A 111 -6.67 8.60 17.71
C ARG A 111 -6.96 9.90 16.96
N ILE A 112 -7.26 10.99 17.69
CA ILE A 112 -7.48 12.31 17.09
C ILE A 112 -6.19 12.88 16.49
N PHE A 113 -5.04 12.64 17.12
CA PHE A 113 -3.74 13.14 16.66
C PHE A 113 -3.12 12.30 15.54
N PHE A 114 -3.29 10.98 15.56
CA PHE A 114 -2.66 10.04 14.61
C PHE A 114 -2.75 10.47 13.14
N PRO A 115 -3.88 11.00 12.62
CA PRO A 115 -3.93 11.49 11.25
C PRO A 115 -2.85 12.50 10.88
N MET A 116 -2.38 13.30 11.84
CA MET A 116 -1.29 14.25 11.62
C MET A 116 0.01 13.52 11.31
N PHE A 117 0.28 12.42 12.01
CA PHE A 117 1.48 11.61 11.83
C PHE A 117 1.48 10.93 10.45
N GLN A 118 0.37 10.27 10.10
CA GLN A 118 0.20 9.66 8.78
C GLN A 118 0.25 10.69 7.63
N CYS A 119 -0.29 11.89 7.84
CA CYS A 119 -0.23 12.97 6.84
C CYS A 119 1.21 13.40 6.54
N VAL A 120 2.04 13.59 7.56
CA VAL A 120 3.40 14.10 7.39
C VAL A 120 4.39 13.04 6.93
N ALA A 121 4.00 11.77 6.90
CA ALA A 121 4.76 10.73 6.22
C ALA A 121 4.95 11.03 4.71
N ALA A 122 4.06 11.84 4.12
CA ALA A 122 4.18 12.31 2.73
C ALA A 122 5.22 13.44 2.54
N PHE A 123 5.79 13.98 3.61
CA PHE A 123 6.74 15.09 3.53
C PHE A 123 8.17 14.56 3.54
N ALA A 124 8.93 14.88 2.50
CA ALA A 124 10.34 14.48 2.39
C ALA A 124 11.18 14.93 3.59
N THR A 125 10.85 16.08 4.20
CA THR A 125 11.49 16.59 5.42
C THR A 125 11.21 15.76 6.68
N SER A 126 10.37 14.72 6.62
CA SER A 126 10.22 13.77 7.74
C SER A 126 11.37 12.75 7.81
N TYR A 127 12.23 12.73 6.79
CA TYR A 127 13.30 11.75 6.63
C TYR A 127 14.61 12.43 6.19
N PRO A 128 15.17 13.37 6.96
CA PRO A 128 16.39 14.12 6.57
C PRO A 128 17.54 13.22 6.11
N GLU A 129 17.72 12.07 6.76
CA GLU A 129 18.79 11.11 6.49
C GLU A 129 18.76 10.53 5.07
N ILE A 130 17.57 10.32 4.47
CA ILE A 130 17.45 9.67 3.16
C ILE A 130 17.95 10.61 2.06
N TRP A 131 17.87 11.92 2.31
CA TRP A 131 18.29 12.98 1.41
C TRP A 131 19.71 13.48 1.67
N GLY A 132 20.32 13.07 2.79
CA GLY A 132 21.63 13.54 3.24
C GLY A 132 21.61 14.91 3.91
N ASP A 133 20.44 15.35 4.40
CA ASP A 133 20.35 16.49 5.31
C ASP A 133 20.85 16.07 6.71
N ASP A 134 21.28 17.03 7.55
CA ASP A 134 21.65 16.77 8.93
C ASP A 134 20.38 16.48 9.76
N PRO A 135 20.18 15.24 10.25
CA PRO A 135 18.99 14.91 10.99
C PRO A 135 18.97 15.56 12.38
N ASN A 136 20.10 15.99 12.94
CA ASN A 136 20.15 16.67 14.24
C ASN A 136 19.93 18.18 14.14
N SER A 137 19.78 18.73 12.93
CA SER A 137 19.52 20.15 12.76
C SER A 137 18.15 20.56 13.31
N ASP A 138 18.06 21.70 13.97
CA ASP A 138 16.76 22.29 14.35
C ASP A 138 15.95 22.80 13.13
N PHE A 139 16.59 22.86 11.95
CA PHE A 139 16.00 23.42 10.74
C PHE A 139 15.83 22.37 9.65
N ARG A 140 14.58 22.11 9.26
CA ARG A 140 14.25 21.28 8.09
C ARG A 140 14.61 22.00 6.79
N SER A 141 15.24 21.27 5.87
CA SER A 141 15.70 21.78 4.57
C SER A 141 14.54 22.30 3.70
N LYS A 142 14.66 23.55 3.23
CA LYS A 142 13.71 24.13 2.26
C LYS A 142 13.74 23.42 0.91
N LYS A 143 14.92 22.96 0.49
CA LYS A 143 15.10 22.23 -0.76
C LYS A 143 14.40 20.88 -0.70
N THR A 144 14.60 20.14 0.39
CA THR A 144 13.97 18.83 0.62
C THR A 144 12.46 18.95 0.72
N ALA A 145 11.94 20.02 1.32
CA ALA A 145 10.49 20.28 1.37
C ALA A 145 9.82 20.41 -0.03
N GLN A 146 10.58 20.71 -1.08
CA GLN A 146 10.05 20.80 -2.46
C GLN A 146 10.02 19.47 -3.20
N ILE A 147 10.47 18.38 -2.59
CA ILE A 147 10.44 17.06 -3.23
C ILE A 147 8.99 16.53 -3.22
N PRO A 148 8.37 16.27 -4.38
CA PRO A 148 7.02 15.74 -4.43
C PRO A 148 6.99 14.26 -4.04
N CYS A 149 5.82 13.81 -3.56
CA CYS A 149 5.56 12.43 -3.18
C CYS A 149 4.47 11.82 -4.07
N LEU A 150 4.64 10.55 -4.45
CA LEU A 150 3.61 9.71 -5.05
C LEU A 150 3.21 8.63 -4.04
N ILE A 151 1.91 8.45 -3.83
CA ILE A 151 1.36 7.55 -2.81
C ILE A 151 0.43 6.52 -3.49
N PRO A 152 0.90 5.28 -3.68
CA PRO A 152 0.05 4.16 -4.06
C PRO A 152 -0.65 3.60 -2.82
N CYS A 153 -1.99 3.61 -2.81
CA CYS A 153 -2.75 3.16 -1.64
C CYS A 153 -4.14 2.60 -2.01
N GLY A 154 -4.77 1.91 -1.06
CA GLY A 154 -6.20 1.62 -1.14
C GLY A 154 -7.01 2.91 -1.01
N ILE A 155 -8.19 2.95 -1.65
CA ILE A 155 -9.07 4.14 -1.64
C ILE A 155 -9.50 4.58 -0.24
N ASP A 156 -9.43 3.72 0.79
CA ASP A 156 -9.74 4.07 2.18
C ASP A 156 -8.68 4.94 2.86
N GLN A 157 -7.50 5.09 2.27
CA GLN A 157 -6.45 5.97 2.78
C GLN A 157 -6.58 7.42 2.25
N ASP A 158 -7.41 7.65 1.23
CA ASP A 158 -7.61 8.98 0.62
C ASP A 158 -7.99 10.10 1.63
N PRO A 159 -8.81 9.87 2.68
CA PRO A 159 -9.14 10.92 3.65
C PRO A 159 -7.91 11.58 4.30
N TYR A 160 -6.85 10.82 4.59
CA TYR A 160 -5.60 11.39 5.12
C TYR A 160 -4.95 12.34 4.10
N PHE A 161 -4.81 11.90 2.86
CA PHE A 161 -4.08 12.66 1.85
C PHE A 161 -4.90 13.82 1.27
N ARG A 162 -6.24 13.79 1.39
CA ARG A 162 -7.08 14.97 1.18
C ARG A 162 -6.75 16.09 2.17
N LEU A 163 -6.57 15.78 3.46
CA LEU A 163 -6.13 16.77 4.44
C LEU A 163 -4.77 17.35 4.09
N VAL A 164 -3.83 16.50 3.66
CA VAL A 164 -2.51 16.95 3.20
C VAL A 164 -2.65 17.93 2.03
N ARG A 165 -3.37 17.55 0.99
CA ARG A 165 -3.53 18.35 -0.24
C ARG A 165 -4.24 19.68 -0.01
N GLU A 166 -5.10 19.76 1.01
CA GLU A 166 -5.79 20.98 1.41
C GLU A 166 -4.87 21.92 2.21
N ASN A 167 -4.00 21.38 3.08
CA ASN A 167 -3.30 22.18 4.09
C ASN A 167 -1.78 22.35 3.87
N SER A 168 -1.13 21.51 3.04
CA SER A 168 0.35 21.47 2.92
C SER A 168 1.00 22.79 2.47
N HIS A 169 0.26 23.62 1.74
CA HIS A 169 0.72 24.92 1.26
C HIS A 169 0.86 25.97 2.38
N ARG A 170 0.27 25.72 3.55
CA ARG A 170 0.31 26.59 4.74
C ARG A 170 1.42 26.23 5.73
N MET A 171 2.17 25.15 5.47
CA MET A 171 3.36 24.80 6.25
C MET A 171 4.41 25.92 6.15
N LYS A 172 5.27 26.06 7.15
CA LYS A 172 6.40 27.01 7.19
C LYS A 172 7.29 26.85 5.97
N ASN A 173 7.58 25.59 5.61
CA ASN A 173 8.15 25.24 4.31
C ASN A 173 7.03 24.56 3.51
N PRO A 174 6.36 25.27 2.59
CA PRO A 174 5.26 24.71 1.81
C PRO A 174 5.69 23.46 1.05
N VAL A 175 4.88 22.40 1.11
CA VAL A 175 5.18 21.10 0.46
C VAL A 175 4.25 20.90 -0.74
N PRO A 176 4.77 20.44 -1.90
CA PRO A 176 3.94 20.07 -3.04
C PRO A 176 2.84 19.08 -2.66
N LYS A 177 1.68 19.21 -3.28
CA LYS A 177 0.57 18.26 -3.05
C LYS A 177 0.99 16.86 -3.49
N PRO A 178 0.84 15.81 -2.66
CA PRO A 178 1.17 14.46 -3.08
C PRO A 178 0.27 14.01 -4.23
N ALA A 179 0.84 13.26 -5.16
CA ALA A 179 0.11 12.49 -6.16
C ALA A 179 -0.37 11.18 -5.54
N LEU A 180 -1.51 10.68 -6.02
CA LEU A 180 -2.18 9.49 -5.47
C LEU A 180 -2.52 8.53 -6.62
N ILE A 181 -2.30 7.24 -6.39
CA ILE A 181 -2.85 6.17 -7.24
C ILE A 181 -3.65 5.24 -6.34
N HIS A 182 -4.94 5.13 -6.62
CA HIS A 182 -5.88 4.36 -5.80
C HIS A 182 -6.09 2.96 -6.37
N SER A 183 -5.92 1.94 -5.53
CA SER A 183 -6.31 0.57 -5.86
C SER A 183 -7.74 0.27 -5.40
N LYS A 184 -8.41 -0.61 -6.14
CA LYS A 184 -9.64 -1.27 -5.67
C LYS A 184 -9.28 -2.30 -4.60
N PHE A 185 -10.17 -2.51 -3.62
CA PHE A 185 -9.99 -3.59 -2.66
C PHE A 185 -10.08 -4.95 -3.35
N LEU A 186 -9.16 -5.84 -3.02
CA LEU A 186 -9.32 -7.25 -3.35
C LEU A 186 -10.49 -7.80 -2.53
N THR A 187 -11.43 -8.47 -3.19
CA THR A 187 -12.63 -9.02 -2.56
C THR A 187 -12.28 -10.02 -1.44
N ALA A 188 -13.14 -10.16 -0.43
CA ALA A 188 -13.07 -11.30 0.48
C ALA A 188 -13.45 -12.60 -0.23
N LEU A 189 -13.04 -13.75 0.36
CA LEU A 189 -13.39 -15.07 -0.16
C LEU A 189 -14.92 -15.25 -0.33
N GLN A 190 -15.72 -14.68 0.56
CA GLN A 190 -17.19 -14.79 0.53
C GLN A 190 -17.86 -14.00 -0.60
N GLY A 191 -17.12 -13.24 -1.42
CA GLY A 191 -17.65 -12.50 -2.56
C GLY A 191 -17.91 -11.02 -2.28
N SER A 192 -18.72 -10.40 -3.14
CA SER A 192 -18.96 -8.96 -3.17
C SER A 192 -19.61 -8.45 -1.89
N GLY A 193 -19.05 -7.37 -1.32
CA GLY A 193 -19.55 -6.70 -0.11
C GLY A 193 -18.63 -6.76 1.11
N GLY A 194 -17.55 -7.58 1.08
CA GLY A 194 -16.60 -7.70 2.19
C GLY A 194 -15.14 -7.38 1.80
N LYS A 195 -14.43 -6.66 2.68
CA LYS A 195 -12.96 -6.60 2.66
C LYS A 195 -12.41 -7.86 3.33
N MET A 196 -11.27 -8.36 2.86
CA MET A 196 -10.50 -9.36 3.62
C MET A 196 -10.18 -8.82 5.01
N SER A 197 -10.38 -9.63 6.04
CA SER A 197 -10.06 -9.26 7.42
C SER A 197 -9.22 -10.33 8.09
N ALA A 198 -8.11 -9.91 8.72
CA ALA A 198 -7.31 -10.79 9.56
C ALA A 198 -8.10 -11.36 10.75
N SER A 199 -9.20 -10.72 11.18
CA SER A 199 -10.08 -11.22 12.24
C SER A 199 -10.99 -12.38 11.83
N ASN A 200 -11.17 -12.61 10.52
CA ASN A 200 -11.92 -13.76 10.02
C ASN A 200 -10.96 -14.66 9.20
N PRO A 201 -10.44 -15.75 9.78
CA PRO A 201 -9.46 -16.61 9.13
C PRO A 201 -9.95 -17.24 7.81
N ASN A 202 -11.27 -17.34 7.63
CA ASN A 202 -11.90 -17.93 6.44
C ASN A 202 -12.25 -16.88 5.39
N SER A 203 -12.01 -15.59 5.64
CA SER A 203 -12.27 -14.50 4.69
C SER A 203 -11.12 -14.23 3.74
N ALA A 204 -9.91 -14.71 4.06
CA ALA A 204 -8.68 -14.34 3.37
C ALA A 204 -7.72 -15.52 3.21
N ILE A 205 -6.88 -15.43 2.19
CA ILE A 205 -5.69 -16.26 2.03
C ILE A 205 -4.52 -15.53 2.71
N PHE A 206 -3.96 -16.11 3.76
CA PHE A 206 -2.81 -15.54 4.46
C PHE A 206 -1.51 -15.95 3.78
N MET A 207 -0.50 -15.08 3.88
CA MET A 207 0.84 -15.39 3.36
C MET A 207 1.54 -16.52 4.12
N SER A 208 1.00 -16.91 5.28
CA SER A 208 1.43 -18.05 6.08
C SER A 208 0.62 -19.34 5.81
N ASP A 209 -0.40 -19.30 4.96
CA ASP A 209 -1.20 -20.50 4.68
C ASP A 209 -0.35 -21.56 3.96
N THR A 210 -0.55 -22.82 4.35
CA THR A 210 0.01 -23.99 3.65
C THR A 210 -0.73 -24.24 2.34
N PRO A 211 -0.14 -24.98 1.38
CA PRO A 211 -0.82 -25.33 0.13
C PRO A 211 -2.20 -25.98 0.33
N LYS A 212 -2.33 -26.84 1.36
CA LYS A 212 -3.61 -27.48 1.72
C LYS A 212 -4.63 -26.49 2.27
N GLN A 213 -4.22 -25.51 3.08
CA GLN A 213 -5.11 -24.47 3.59
C GLN A 213 -5.60 -23.56 2.46
N ILE A 214 -4.74 -23.16 1.54
CA ILE A 214 -5.10 -22.38 0.34
C ILE A 214 -6.16 -23.13 -0.46
N GLN A 215 -5.90 -24.40 -0.78
CA GLN A 215 -6.85 -25.25 -1.51
C GLN A 215 -8.20 -25.36 -0.79
N LYS A 216 -8.20 -25.64 0.51
CA LYS A 216 -9.43 -25.75 1.32
C LYS A 216 -10.21 -24.45 1.32
N LYS A 217 -9.55 -23.31 1.52
CA LYS A 217 -10.20 -21.99 1.54
C LYS A 217 -10.85 -21.64 0.20
N ILE A 218 -10.15 -21.85 -0.91
CA ILE A 218 -10.71 -21.56 -2.24
C ILE A 218 -11.88 -22.49 -2.55
N ASN A 219 -11.74 -23.80 -2.28
CA ASN A 219 -12.81 -24.75 -2.55
C ASN A 219 -14.06 -24.49 -1.70
N SER A 220 -13.88 -24.27 -0.40
CA SER A 220 -15.00 -24.20 0.56
C SER A 220 -15.58 -22.81 0.78
N HIS A 221 -14.81 -21.75 0.53
CA HIS A 221 -15.22 -20.39 0.93
C HIS A 221 -15.19 -19.38 -0.20
N ALA A 222 -14.47 -19.61 -1.31
CA ALA A 222 -14.52 -18.71 -2.46
C ALA A 222 -15.90 -18.76 -3.12
N PHE A 223 -16.59 -17.62 -3.12
CA PHE A 223 -17.86 -17.44 -3.81
C PHE A 223 -17.69 -17.71 -5.31
N SER A 224 -18.65 -18.46 -5.87
CA SER A 224 -18.68 -18.87 -7.27
C SER A 224 -19.67 -18.00 -8.03
N GLY A 225 -19.24 -17.50 -9.19
CA GLY A 225 -20.15 -16.89 -10.17
C GLY A 225 -20.82 -17.91 -11.10
N GLY A 226 -20.54 -19.20 -10.95
CA GLY A 226 -21.14 -20.29 -11.73
C GLY A 226 -22.49 -20.78 -11.20
N GLN A 227 -23.17 -21.58 -12.01
CA GLN A 227 -24.48 -22.19 -11.69
C GLN A 227 -24.42 -23.31 -10.64
N GLU A 228 -25.59 -23.67 -10.11
CA GLU A 228 -25.75 -24.71 -9.07
C GLU A 228 -25.45 -26.14 -9.57
N THR A 229 -25.72 -26.41 -10.85
CA THR A 229 -25.49 -27.72 -11.48
C THR A 229 -24.59 -27.62 -12.70
N LEU A 230 -23.97 -28.73 -13.08
CA LEU A 230 -23.11 -28.82 -14.25
C LEU A 230 -23.89 -28.53 -15.53
N GLU A 231 -25.10 -29.06 -15.65
CA GLU A 231 -25.97 -28.91 -16.81
C GLU A 231 -26.34 -27.44 -17.02
N LEU A 232 -26.78 -26.77 -15.95
CA LEU A 232 -27.07 -25.34 -15.99
C LEU A 232 -25.83 -24.51 -16.31
N HIS A 233 -24.66 -24.89 -15.78
CA HIS A 233 -23.42 -24.19 -16.06
C HIS A 233 -23.01 -24.30 -17.53
N ARG A 234 -23.21 -25.48 -18.15
CA ARG A 234 -22.97 -25.69 -19.58
C ARG A 234 -23.95 -24.92 -20.46
N GLU A 235 -25.20 -24.75 -20.02
CA GLU A 235 -26.25 -24.06 -20.76
C GLU A 235 -26.18 -22.53 -20.63
N LEU A 236 -26.03 -22.03 -19.41
CA LEU A 236 -26.15 -20.61 -19.06
C LEU A 236 -24.79 -19.92 -18.84
N GLY A 237 -23.72 -20.70 -18.68
CA GLY A 237 -22.41 -20.18 -18.31
C GLY A 237 -22.32 -19.65 -16.87
N GLY A 238 -21.11 -19.20 -16.50
CA GLY A 238 -20.83 -18.50 -15.26
C GLY A 238 -20.61 -17.00 -15.46
N ASN A 239 -20.73 -16.23 -14.37
CA ASN A 239 -20.43 -14.81 -14.33
C ASN A 239 -19.04 -14.56 -13.69
N PRO A 240 -17.97 -14.36 -14.50
CA PRO A 240 -16.63 -14.09 -13.97
C PRO A 240 -16.52 -12.76 -13.22
N ASP A 241 -17.39 -11.78 -13.49
CA ASP A 241 -17.33 -10.45 -12.85
C ASP A 241 -17.60 -10.50 -11.35
N ILE A 242 -18.26 -11.56 -10.88
CA ILE A 242 -18.56 -11.81 -9.46
C ILE A 242 -17.85 -13.06 -8.91
N ASP A 243 -17.11 -13.79 -9.74
CA ASP A 243 -16.43 -15.03 -9.35
C ASP A 243 -15.11 -14.71 -8.64
N VAL A 244 -14.99 -15.10 -7.37
CA VAL A 244 -13.82 -14.76 -6.55
C VAL A 244 -12.55 -15.43 -7.07
N ALA A 245 -12.65 -16.64 -7.60
CA ALA A 245 -11.48 -17.33 -8.12
C ALA A 245 -10.93 -16.61 -9.36
N TYR A 246 -11.80 -16.21 -10.28
CA TYR A 246 -11.42 -15.38 -11.42
C TYR A 246 -10.87 -14.01 -10.99
N GLN A 247 -11.56 -13.31 -10.08
CA GLN A 247 -11.10 -12.03 -9.56
C GLN A 247 -9.74 -12.12 -8.87
N TYR A 248 -9.38 -13.23 -8.23
CA TYR A 248 -8.02 -13.39 -7.69
C TYR A 248 -7.01 -13.59 -8.82
N ILE A 249 -7.33 -14.39 -9.84
CA ILE A 249 -6.42 -14.64 -10.96
C ILE A 249 -6.04 -13.32 -11.66
N THR A 250 -6.98 -12.39 -11.88
CA THR A 250 -6.71 -11.10 -12.55
C THR A 250 -5.73 -10.18 -11.81
N TYR A 251 -5.48 -10.39 -10.51
CA TYR A 251 -4.50 -9.60 -9.76
C TYR A 251 -3.09 -10.21 -9.72
N PHE A 252 -2.97 -11.51 -10.04
CA PHE A 252 -1.71 -12.26 -9.85
C PHE A 252 -1.21 -12.94 -11.14
N GLU A 253 -1.98 -12.93 -12.21
CA GLU A 253 -1.60 -13.40 -13.54
C GLU A 253 -1.34 -12.19 -14.46
N ASP A 254 -0.24 -12.23 -15.20
CA ASP A 254 0.24 -11.13 -16.07
C ASP A 254 0.09 -11.48 -17.57
N ASP A 255 -0.66 -12.54 -17.88
CA ASP A 255 -0.97 -13.00 -19.23
C ASP A 255 -2.41 -12.61 -19.61
N ASP A 256 -2.54 -11.50 -20.33
CA ASP A 256 -3.83 -10.95 -20.78
C ASP A 256 -4.64 -11.95 -21.64
N GLU A 257 -3.98 -12.74 -22.49
CA GLU A 257 -4.65 -13.71 -23.35
C GLU A 257 -5.19 -14.89 -22.54
N LYS A 258 -4.43 -15.33 -21.53
CA LYS A 258 -4.91 -16.34 -20.58
C LYS A 258 -6.10 -15.81 -19.78
N LEU A 259 -6.04 -14.59 -19.27
CA LEU A 259 -7.15 -13.96 -18.54
C LEU A 259 -8.42 -13.88 -19.40
N LYS A 260 -8.26 -13.51 -20.68
CA LYS A 260 -9.34 -13.46 -21.65
C LYS A 260 -9.93 -14.84 -21.94
N THR A 261 -9.07 -15.85 -22.10
CA THR A 261 -9.49 -17.24 -22.34
C THR A 261 -10.31 -17.78 -21.16
N LEU A 262 -9.87 -17.53 -19.92
CA LEU A 262 -10.60 -17.92 -18.72
C LEU A 262 -11.95 -17.19 -18.62
N TYR A 263 -11.98 -15.89 -18.91
CA TYR A 263 -13.20 -15.08 -18.90
C TYR A 263 -14.25 -15.61 -19.89
N ASP A 264 -13.85 -15.75 -21.16
CA ASP A 264 -14.74 -16.15 -22.24
C ASP A 264 -15.20 -17.60 -22.07
N GLY A 265 -14.28 -18.50 -21.68
CA GLY A 265 -14.61 -19.91 -21.44
C GLY A 265 -15.59 -20.08 -20.28
N TYR A 266 -15.46 -19.29 -19.21
CA TYR A 266 -16.40 -19.34 -18.07
C TYR A 266 -17.78 -18.82 -18.46
N LYS A 267 -17.85 -17.71 -19.21
CA LYS A 267 -19.13 -17.15 -19.69
C LYS A 267 -19.88 -18.04 -20.65
N LYS A 268 -19.16 -18.86 -21.44
CA LYS A 268 -19.77 -19.83 -22.35
C LYS A 268 -20.13 -21.16 -21.69
N GLY A 269 -19.76 -21.35 -20.42
CA GLY A 269 -19.90 -22.64 -19.74
C GLY A 269 -18.91 -23.70 -20.20
N GLU A 270 -17.92 -23.35 -21.03
CA GLU A 270 -16.86 -24.25 -21.49
C GLU A 270 -15.89 -24.60 -20.35
N LEU A 271 -15.57 -23.62 -19.51
CA LEU A 271 -14.76 -23.76 -18.30
C LEU A 271 -15.68 -23.90 -17.09
N LEU A 272 -15.48 -24.93 -16.27
CA LEU A 272 -16.29 -25.18 -15.08
C LEU A 272 -15.76 -24.43 -13.85
N THR A 273 -16.63 -24.19 -12.86
CA THR A 273 -16.24 -23.56 -11.57
C THR A 273 -15.10 -24.32 -10.88
N GLY A 274 -15.13 -25.65 -10.89
CA GLY A 274 -14.06 -26.47 -10.31
C GLY A 274 -12.71 -26.27 -11.01
N GLU A 275 -12.73 -26.04 -12.32
CA GLU A 275 -11.53 -25.80 -13.14
C GLU A 275 -10.99 -24.38 -12.89
N MET A 276 -11.87 -23.37 -12.84
CA MET A 276 -11.51 -22.00 -12.45
C MET A 276 -10.86 -21.96 -11.07
N LYS A 277 -11.46 -22.64 -10.08
CA LYS A 277 -10.90 -22.75 -8.73
C LYS A 277 -9.55 -23.47 -8.73
N LYS A 278 -9.39 -24.51 -9.55
CA LYS A 278 -8.11 -25.25 -9.65
C LYS A 278 -6.98 -24.36 -10.19
N GLU A 279 -7.25 -23.54 -11.20
CA GLU A 279 -6.27 -22.56 -11.71
C GLU A 279 -5.93 -21.50 -10.65
N CYS A 280 -6.94 -20.97 -9.96
CA CYS A 280 -6.73 -20.03 -8.85
C CYS A 280 -5.86 -20.66 -7.74
N ILE A 281 -6.15 -21.91 -7.34
CA ILE A 281 -5.37 -22.64 -6.32
C ILE A 281 -3.92 -22.78 -6.75
N LYS A 282 -3.67 -23.20 -8.00
CA LYS A 282 -2.31 -23.36 -8.54
C LYS A 282 -1.54 -22.05 -8.48
N LEU A 283 -2.15 -20.95 -8.94
CA LEU A 283 -1.55 -19.61 -8.92
C LEU A 283 -1.26 -19.15 -7.50
N MET A 284 -2.23 -19.25 -6.59
CA MET A 284 -2.09 -18.82 -5.20
C MET A 284 -1.05 -19.64 -4.45
N GLN A 285 -0.98 -20.95 -4.67
CA GLN A 285 0.04 -21.81 -4.08
C GLN A 285 1.45 -21.43 -4.57
N ALA A 286 1.61 -21.17 -5.87
CA ALA A 286 2.90 -20.74 -6.42
C ALA A 286 3.32 -19.38 -5.86
N TYR A 287 2.40 -18.41 -5.83
CA TYR A 287 2.65 -17.06 -5.29
C TYR A 287 3.04 -17.09 -3.82
N VAL A 288 2.23 -17.73 -2.97
CA VAL A 288 2.48 -17.82 -1.52
C VAL A 288 3.76 -18.61 -1.23
N LYS A 289 4.05 -19.69 -1.97
CA LYS A 289 5.30 -20.44 -1.82
C LYS A 289 6.51 -19.57 -2.14
N GLY A 290 6.51 -18.88 -3.28
CA GLY A 290 7.60 -17.98 -3.66
C GLY A 290 7.81 -16.86 -2.64
N PHE A 291 6.73 -16.32 -2.07
CA PHE A 291 6.79 -15.36 -0.97
C PHE A 291 7.43 -15.99 0.29
N GLN A 292 6.98 -17.17 0.72
CA GLN A 292 7.49 -17.85 1.92
C GLN A 292 8.99 -18.18 1.80
N GLU A 293 9.44 -18.59 0.61
CA GLU A 293 10.87 -18.83 0.32
C GLU A 293 11.71 -17.56 0.42
N ARG A 294 11.21 -16.41 -0.05
CA ARG A 294 11.88 -15.11 0.12
C ARG A 294 11.86 -14.66 1.57
N ARG A 295 10.72 -14.80 2.25
CA ARG A 295 10.54 -14.43 3.67
C ARG A 295 11.48 -15.21 4.58
N ALA A 296 11.71 -16.50 4.32
CA ALA A 296 12.65 -17.32 5.06
C ALA A 296 14.11 -16.81 5.00
N LYS A 297 14.45 -16.00 3.99
CA LYS A 297 15.78 -15.38 3.82
C LYS A 297 15.90 -14.03 4.52
N VAL A 298 14.81 -13.47 5.03
CA VAL A 298 14.82 -12.18 5.72
C VAL A 298 15.24 -12.38 7.18
N THR A 299 16.55 -12.35 7.42
CA THR A 299 17.10 -12.41 8.77
C THR A 299 16.85 -11.12 9.54
N GLU A 300 17.20 -11.11 10.82
CA GLU A 300 17.13 -9.90 11.63
C GLU A 300 18.05 -8.80 11.06
N GLU A 301 19.26 -9.16 10.64
CA GLU A 301 20.23 -8.25 10.04
C GLU A 301 19.71 -7.66 8.73
N VAL A 302 19.07 -8.49 7.88
CA VAL A 302 18.43 -8.02 6.66
C VAL A 302 17.33 -7.02 7.02
N MET A 303 16.43 -7.35 7.94
CA MET A 303 15.38 -6.42 8.36
C MET A 303 15.95 -5.10 8.89
N GLN A 304 16.94 -5.16 9.79
CA GLN A 304 17.61 -3.97 10.31
C GLN A 304 18.26 -3.13 9.22
N SER A 305 18.76 -3.74 8.14
CA SER A 305 19.35 -3.00 7.02
C SER A 305 18.33 -2.13 6.27
N TYR A 306 17.06 -2.52 6.22
CA TYR A 306 15.97 -1.69 5.66
C TYR A 306 15.50 -0.63 6.66
N MET A 307 15.48 -0.99 7.95
CA MET A 307 14.95 -0.14 9.02
C MET A 307 15.94 0.85 9.60
N LYS A 308 17.22 0.72 9.28
CA LYS A 308 18.26 1.67 9.69
C LYS A 308 18.15 2.96 8.89
N PRO A 309 17.96 4.11 9.54
CA PRO A 309 18.06 5.43 8.92
C PRO A 309 19.40 5.60 8.21
N ARG A 310 19.37 5.94 6.91
CA ARG A 310 20.55 6.12 6.06
C ARG A 310 20.20 6.92 4.82
N LYS A 311 21.23 7.45 4.17
CA LYS A 311 21.11 7.97 2.81
C LYS A 311 20.78 6.84 1.84
N LEU A 312 19.75 7.03 1.03
CA LEU A 312 19.36 6.08 -0.01
C LEU A 312 20.12 6.36 -1.31
N GLU A 313 20.22 5.35 -2.17
CA GLU A 313 20.94 5.42 -3.46
C GLU A 313 20.01 5.00 -4.59
N TRP A 314 19.80 5.91 -5.56
CA TRP A 314 18.94 5.69 -6.72
C TRP A 314 19.49 6.44 -7.95
N GLY A 315 19.17 5.96 -9.16
CA GLY A 315 19.68 6.51 -10.43
C GLY A 315 18.71 7.44 -11.18
N LEU A 316 17.43 7.47 -10.80
CA LEU A 316 16.30 8.08 -11.55
C LEU A 316 15.97 7.34 -12.85
N ASN A 317 14.79 7.60 -13.42
CA ASN A 317 14.25 6.87 -14.59
C ASN A 317 15.35 6.68 -15.66
N PRO A 318 15.74 5.42 -15.98
CA PRO A 318 16.81 5.15 -16.93
C PRO A 318 16.45 5.53 -18.37
N ASN A 319 15.15 5.67 -18.68
CA ASN A 319 14.61 6.00 -19.99
C ASN A 319 13.67 7.22 -19.92
N PRO A 320 14.17 8.42 -19.58
CA PRO A 320 13.32 9.58 -19.45
C PRO A 320 12.83 10.03 -20.83
N VAL A 321 11.50 10.13 -21.00
CA VAL A 321 10.92 10.79 -22.17
C VAL A 321 11.33 12.26 -22.12
N LYS A 322 12.19 12.69 -23.04
CA LYS A 322 12.62 14.09 -23.12
C LYS A 322 11.38 14.94 -23.44
N PRO A 323 11.01 15.91 -22.59
CA PRO A 323 9.89 16.79 -22.91
C PRO A 323 10.18 17.49 -24.24
N ALA A 324 9.18 17.56 -25.12
CA ALA A 324 9.28 18.34 -26.35
C ALA A 324 9.67 19.77 -25.97
N LYS A 325 10.73 20.30 -26.59
CA LYS A 325 11.12 21.70 -26.38
C LYS A 325 9.90 22.55 -26.74
N LYS A 326 9.29 23.22 -25.75
CA LYS A 326 8.30 24.26 -26.04
C LYS A 326 9.01 25.30 -26.91
N GLU A 327 8.56 25.46 -28.15
CA GLU A 327 8.98 26.61 -28.95
C GLU A 327 8.63 27.87 -28.17
N PRO A 328 9.51 28.88 -28.11
CA PRO A 328 9.19 30.14 -27.44
C PRO A 328 7.93 30.72 -28.09
N GLU A 329 6.91 30.97 -27.28
CA GLU A 329 5.69 31.66 -27.72
C GLU A 329 6.10 32.92 -28.47
N LYS A 330 5.77 32.96 -29.77
CA LYS A 330 5.87 34.19 -30.56
C LYS A 330 4.93 35.18 -29.91
N LYS A 331 5.49 36.17 -29.19
CA LYS A 331 4.77 37.36 -28.78
C LYS A 331 4.19 37.99 -30.05
N GLU A 332 2.87 37.89 -30.23
CA GLU A 332 2.18 38.71 -31.21
C GLU A 332 2.44 40.17 -30.85
N ALA A 333 3.12 40.87 -31.75
CA ALA A 333 3.28 42.30 -31.66
C ALA A 333 1.89 42.93 -31.82
N GLU A 334 1.37 43.52 -30.75
CA GLU A 334 0.23 44.43 -30.79
C GLU A 334 0.53 45.52 -31.83
N LYS A 335 -0.14 45.47 -32.98
CA LYS A 335 -0.24 46.61 -33.89
C LYS A 335 -1.26 47.58 -33.30
N LYS A 336 -0.79 48.72 -32.79
CA LYS A 336 -1.58 49.94 -32.63
C LYS A 336 -1.58 50.75 -33.91
#